data_AF-Q6C285-F1
#
_entry.id   AF-Q6C285-F1
#
_cell.length_a   1.000
_cell.length_b   1.000
_cell.length_c   1.000
_cell.angle_alpha   90.00
_cell.angle_beta   90.00
_cell.angle_gamma   90.00
#
_symmetry.space_group_name_H-M   'P 1'
#
loop_
_entity.id
_entity.type
_entity.pdbx_description
1 polymer ?
#
loop_
_entity_poly.entity_id
_entity_poly.type
_entity_poly.pdbx_seq_one_letter_code
_entity_poly.pdbx_strand_id
1 'polypeptide(L)'
;MLFKSLAILTAATAAIAAPVACGEQPASNDQKDNHNDTPKYVLNLFPGAGVTGMKPLQVRGENIVWGLTQGYSNFTVDSIGDALANVISDGQPPKELYVADNGQLVVNEHPAETGKGYNGGWGFSGDGSVKEFSSYGTKEFYSCVSNDDPLHGGNDVYVFNGKYACDKPNKFTIGATKE
;
A
#
# COMPACT_ATOMS: atom_id res chain seq x y z
N MET A 1 -32.56 -42.34 39.13
CA MET A 1 -31.80 -41.35 39.91
C MET A 1 -30.37 -41.85 39.98
N LEU A 2 -29.30 -41.23 39.47
CA LEU A 2 -28.98 -39.86 39.10
C LEU A 2 -27.85 -39.93 38.04
N PHE A 3 -27.93 -39.10 36.99
CA PHE A 3 -26.78 -38.72 36.17
C PHE A 3 -25.86 -37.78 36.97
N LYS A 4 -24.55 -38.04 37.01
CA LYS A 4 -23.48 -37.08 37.33
C LYS A 4 -22.20 -37.59 36.62
N SER A 5 -21.90 -37.23 35.37
CA SER A 5 -21.28 -35.96 34.94
C SER A 5 -20.12 -35.52 35.85
N LEU A 6 -18.90 -35.95 35.54
CA LEU A 6 -17.69 -35.24 35.93
C LEU A 6 -17.06 -34.59 34.69
N ALA A 7 -16.87 -33.29 34.82
CA ALA A 7 -16.43 -32.38 33.78
C ALA A 7 -14.99 -32.66 33.34
N ILE A 8 -14.81 -32.76 32.03
CA ILE A 8 -13.51 -32.71 31.38
C ILE A 8 -13.10 -31.23 31.35
N LEU A 9 -12.04 -30.87 32.07
CA LEU A 9 -11.37 -29.57 31.90
C LEU A 9 -10.71 -29.56 30.52
N THR A 10 -11.33 -28.86 29.57
CA THR A 10 -10.65 -28.41 28.36
C THR A 10 -9.83 -27.16 28.69
N ALA A 11 -8.52 -27.33 28.88
CA ALA A 11 -7.59 -26.22 28.80
C ALA A 11 -7.51 -25.79 27.33
N ALA A 12 -8.16 -24.67 26.99
CA ALA A 12 -7.99 -24.02 25.70
C ALA A 12 -6.61 -23.36 25.68
N THR A 13 -5.61 -24.08 25.17
CA THR A 13 -4.36 -23.45 24.74
C THR A 13 -4.67 -22.63 23.50
N ALA A 14 -4.85 -21.32 23.67
CA ALA A 14 -4.74 -20.39 22.57
C ALA A 14 -3.28 -20.42 22.09
N ALA A 15 -3.01 -21.25 21.08
CA ALA A 15 -1.77 -21.15 20.34
C ALA A 15 -1.82 -19.86 19.53
N ILE A 16 -1.03 -18.88 19.99
CA ILE A 16 -0.69 -17.66 19.27
C ILE A 16 -0.15 -18.11 17.91
N ALA A 17 -0.85 -17.73 16.84
CA ALA A 17 -0.36 -17.93 15.48
C ALA A 17 1.00 -17.22 15.38
N ALA A 18 2.07 -18.00 15.25
CA ALA A 18 3.39 -17.48 14.97
C ALA A 18 3.36 -16.70 13.65
N PRO A 19 4.14 -15.62 13.51
CA PRO A 19 4.33 -15.00 12.20
C PRO A 19 4.81 -16.07 11.22
N VAL A 20 4.18 -16.13 10.05
CA VAL A 20 4.53 -17.06 8.98
C VAL A 20 6.01 -16.85 8.66
N ALA A 21 6.84 -17.83 9.01
CA ALA A 21 8.22 -17.88 8.55
C ALA A 21 8.19 -18.14 7.04
N CYS A 22 8.53 -17.12 6.26
CA CYS A 22 8.80 -17.27 4.83
C CYS A 22 9.97 -18.24 4.64
N GLY A 23 9.78 -19.22 3.77
CA GLY A 23 10.79 -20.23 3.45
C GLY A 23 12.08 -19.60 2.95
N GLU A 24 13.20 -20.17 3.40
CA GLU A 24 14.49 -20.03 2.73
C GLU A 24 14.33 -20.49 1.27
N GLN A 25 14.60 -19.58 0.33
CA GLN A 25 14.75 -19.91 -1.09
C GLN A 25 16.17 -19.49 -1.52
N PRO A 26 16.88 -20.31 -2.31
CA PRO A 26 18.33 -20.29 -2.38
C PRO A 26 18.84 -19.08 -3.16
N ALA A 27 20.03 -18.62 -2.75
CA ALA A 27 20.81 -17.64 -3.49
C ALA A 27 21.12 -18.15 -4.90
N SER A 28 20.37 -17.69 -5.90
CA SER A 28 20.79 -17.77 -7.30
C SER A 28 21.76 -16.62 -7.57
N ASN A 29 23.04 -16.95 -7.53
CA ASN A 29 24.10 -16.18 -8.18
C ASN A 29 23.80 -16.13 -9.69
N ASP A 30 23.41 -14.96 -10.19
CA ASP A 30 23.73 -14.42 -11.52
C ASP A 30 22.73 -13.32 -11.88
N GLN A 31 22.84 -12.17 -11.20
CA GLN A 31 22.48 -10.92 -11.84
C GLN A 31 23.39 -9.81 -11.34
N LYS A 32 24.28 -9.39 -12.22
CA LYS A 32 25.10 -8.20 -12.07
C LYS A 32 24.18 -7.00 -12.29
N ASP A 33 23.24 -6.79 -11.38
CA ASP A 33 22.30 -5.67 -11.43
C ASP A 33 23.08 -4.39 -11.11
N ASN A 34 23.12 -3.49 -12.07
CA ASN A 34 23.53 -2.10 -11.82
C ASN A 34 22.62 -1.57 -10.71
N HIS A 35 23.18 -1.42 -9.50
CA HIS A 35 22.52 -0.75 -8.40
C HIS A 35 22.28 0.70 -8.79
N ASN A 36 21.11 0.97 -9.36
CA ASN A 36 20.53 2.30 -9.31
C ASN A 36 20.14 2.50 -7.85
N ASP A 37 20.90 3.32 -7.13
CA ASP A 37 20.57 3.81 -5.78
C ASP A 37 19.36 4.78 -5.84
N THR A 38 18.26 4.35 -6.46
CA THR A 38 17.03 5.12 -6.45
C THR A 38 16.47 5.13 -5.03
N PRO A 39 16.06 6.31 -4.53
CA PRO A 39 15.51 6.40 -3.19
C PRO A 39 14.15 5.70 -3.13
N LYS A 40 14.01 4.80 -2.15
CA LYS A 40 12.76 4.12 -1.82
C LYS A 40 12.02 4.86 -0.73
N TYR A 41 10.70 4.92 -0.86
CA TYR A 41 9.82 5.57 0.10
C TYR A 41 8.63 4.71 0.47
N VAL A 42 8.26 4.70 1.75
CA VAL A 42 6.95 4.23 2.19
C VAL A 42 5.95 5.36 2.01
N LEU A 43 4.84 5.10 1.30
CA LEU A 43 3.74 6.06 1.16
C LEU A 43 2.76 5.94 2.32
N ASN A 44 2.47 7.08 2.94
CA ASN A 44 1.56 7.17 4.07
C ASN A 44 0.55 8.30 3.86
N LEU A 45 -0.70 8.09 4.26
CA LEU A 45 -1.70 9.15 4.25
C LEU A 45 -1.60 10.03 5.51
N PHE A 46 -1.83 11.32 5.29
CA PHE A 46 -1.91 12.39 6.28
C PHE A 46 -3.36 12.87 6.37
N PRO A 47 -4.14 12.33 7.32
CA PRO A 47 -5.55 12.68 7.47
C PRO A 47 -5.71 14.05 8.14
N GLY A 48 -5.40 15.14 7.43
CA GLY A 48 -5.71 16.52 7.83
C GLY A 48 -5.21 16.97 9.22
N ALA A 49 -5.60 18.18 9.62
CA ALA A 49 -5.25 18.72 10.93
C ALA A 49 -6.07 18.05 12.05
N GLY A 50 -5.41 17.59 13.12
CA GLY A 50 -6.06 17.06 14.33
C GLY A 50 -6.17 15.54 14.41
N VAL A 51 -5.72 14.78 13.41
CA VAL A 51 -5.66 13.31 13.47
C VAL A 51 -4.26 12.86 13.86
N THR A 52 -4.17 11.85 14.74
CA THR A 52 -2.89 11.32 15.22
C THR A 52 -2.31 10.27 14.27
N GLY A 53 -1.15 10.63 13.70
CA GLY A 53 -0.24 9.73 13.01
C GLY A 53 -0.56 9.51 11.53
N MET A 54 0.52 9.29 10.78
CA MET A 54 0.48 8.75 9.42
C MET A 54 -0.17 7.36 9.43
N LYS A 55 -1.01 7.07 8.42
CA LYS A 55 -1.51 5.70 8.20
C LYS A 55 -0.87 5.12 6.93
N PRO A 56 -0.38 3.88 6.97
CA PRO A 56 0.25 3.27 5.81
C PRO A 56 -0.79 2.99 4.72
N LEU A 57 -0.35 3.11 3.47
CA LEU A 57 -1.08 2.57 2.33
C LEU A 57 -0.70 1.11 2.09
N GLN A 58 -1.62 0.38 1.49
CA GLN A 58 -1.56 -1.06 1.33
C GLN A 58 -1.96 -1.45 -0.10
N VAL A 59 -1.46 -2.58 -0.60
CA VAL A 59 -1.85 -3.13 -1.90
C VAL A 59 -2.85 -4.26 -1.71
N ARG A 60 -4.02 -4.15 -2.33
CA ARG A 60 -5.04 -5.19 -2.41
C ARG A 60 -5.36 -5.55 -3.85
N GLY A 61 -4.89 -6.72 -4.28
CA GLY A 61 -4.98 -7.09 -5.69
C GLY A 61 -4.21 -6.07 -6.53
N GLU A 62 -4.94 -5.32 -7.35
CA GLU A 62 -4.42 -4.18 -8.13
C GLU A 62 -4.71 -2.83 -7.49
N ASN A 63 -5.48 -2.76 -6.41
CA ASN A 63 -5.90 -1.50 -5.82
C ASN A 63 -4.94 -1.03 -4.73
N ILE A 64 -4.69 0.27 -4.68
CA ILE A 64 -4.10 0.92 -3.51
C ILE A 64 -5.20 1.33 -2.55
N VAL A 65 -5.08 0.88 -1.30
CA VAL A 65 -6.12 1.03 -0.28
C VAL A 65 -5.53 1.44 1.07
N TRP A 66 -6.40 1.81 2.01
CA TRP A 66 -6.03 1.97 3.42
C TRP A 66 -7.14 1.49 4.37
N GLY A 67 -6.75 1.24 5.63
CA GLY A 67 -7.70 0.87 6.69
C GLY A 67 -8.20 -0.57 6.56
N LEU A 68 -7.43 -1.44 5.91
CA LEU A 68 -7.75 -2.85 5.81
C LEU A 68 -7.72 -3.53 7.18
N THR A 69 -8.51 -4.59 7.29
CA THR A 69 -8.58 -5.38 8.53
C THR A 69 -7.75 -6.66 8.47
N GLN A 70 -7.47 -7.22 7.28
CA GLN A 70 -6.71 -8.47 7.07
C GLN A 70 -6.03 -8.55 5.69
N GLY A 71 -4.97 -9.35 5.55
CA GLY A 71 -4.62 -10.02 4.28
C GLY A 71 -3.74 -9.31 3.24
N TYR A 72 -3.12 -8.16 3.54
CA TYR A 72 -2.40 -7.37 2.54
C TYR A 72 -1.09 -6.77 3.01
N SER A 73 -0.29 -6.36 2.04
CA SER A 73 1.06 -5.88 2.24
C SER A 73 1.13 -4.36 2.15
N ASN A 74 1.92 -3.77 3.05
CA ASN A 74 2.43 -2.43 2.84
C ASN A 74 3.37 -2.44 1.64
N PHE A 75 3.59 -1.28 1.05
CA PHE A 75 4.48 -1.17 -0.10
C PHE A 75 5.42 0.01 0.01
N THR A 76 6.52 -0.09 -0.71
CA THR A 76 7.42 1.03 -0.96
C THR A 76 7.35 1.44 -2.41
N VAL A 77 7.71 2.70 -2.67
CA VAL A 77 7.74 3.30 -3.99
C VAL A 77 9.16 3.68 -4.31
N ASP A 78 9.65 3.12 -5.42
CA ASP A 78 10.93 3.49 -6.01
C ASP A 78 10.74 4.72 -6.90
N SER A 79 11.44 5.81 -6.60
CA SER A 79 11.44 7.01 -7.45
C SER A 79 12.49 6.86 -8.55
N ILE A 80 12.05 6.47 -9.74
CA ILE A 80 12.93 6.11 -10.86
C ILE A 80 13.03 7.31 -11.82
N GLY A 81 13.47 8.46 -11.32
CA GLY A 81 13.59 9.70 -12.10
C GLY A 81 12.29 10.52 -12.21
N ASP A 82 12.25 11.44 -13.18
CA ASP A 82 11.20 12.45 -13.32
C ASP A 82 9.83 11.82 -13.60
N ALA A 83 8.97 11.79 -12.58
CA ALA A 83 7.57 11.36 -12.64
C ALA A 83 7.27 9.87 -12.77
N LEU A 84 8.21 9.00 -12.37
CA LEU A 84 8.08 7.54 -12.41
C LEU A 84 8.09 6.93 -11.01
N ALA A 85 7.21 5.97 -10.75
CA ALA A 85 7.02 5.33 -9.45
C ALA A 85 6.67 3.84 -9.59
N ASN A 86 7.52 2.96 -9.06
CA ASN A 86 7.25 1.51 -8.99
C ASN A 86 6.91 1.10 -7.56
N VAL A 87 5.81 0.37 -7.39
CA VAL A 87 5.38 -0.27 -6.14
C VAL A 87 6.14 -1.56 -5.92
N ILE A 88 6.79 -1.67 -4.78
CA ILE A 88 7.44 -2.89 -4.29
C ILE A 88 6.66 -3.39 -3.09
N SER A 89 6.22 -4.63 -3.14
CA SER A 89 5.46 -5.29 -2.07
C SER A 89 6.00 -6.69 -1.85
N ASP A 90 6.09 -7.12 -0.60
CA ASP A 90 6.56 -8.46 -0.25
C ASP A 90 5.76 -9.55 -0.98
N GLY A 91 6.48 -10.51 -1.56
CA GLY A 91 5.91 -11.64 -2.30
C GLY A 91 5.36 -11.30 -3.69
N GLN A 92 5.53 -10.06 -4.18
CA GLN A 92 5.13 -9.64 -5.52
C GLN A 92 6.31 -9.04 -6.29
N PRO A 93 6.42 -9.26 -7.61
CA PRO A 93 7.38 -8.51 -8.42
C PRO A 93 7.05 -7.01 -8.37
N PRO A 94 8.03 -6.12 -8.63
CA PRO A 94 7.76 -4.69 -8.75
C PRO A 94 6.64 -4.42 -9.75
N LYS A 95 5.64 -3.64 -9.35
CA LYS A 95 4.52 -3.24 -10.19
C LYS A 95 4.55 -1.74 -10.41
N GLU A 96 3.99 -1.29 -11.50
CA GLU A 96 3.89 0.13 -11.78
C GLU A 96 2.76 0.78 -10.98
N LEU A 97 3.01 1.93 -10.34
CA LEU A 97 1.96 2.76 -9.77
C LEU A 97 1.31 3.61 -10.86
N TYR A 98 -0.02 3.55 -10.95
CA TYR A 98 -0.79 4.28 -11.95
C TYR A 98 -2.04 4.94 -11.37
N VAL A 99 -2.53 5.98 -12.05
CA VAL A 99 -3.81 6.65 -11.78
C VAL A 99 -4.77 6.28 -12.90
N ALA A 100 -5.77 5.45 -12.60
CA ALA A 100 -6.82 5.08 -13.56
C ALA A 100 -7.63 6.30 -14.02
N ASP A 101 -8.39 6.15 -15.13
CA ASP A 101 -9.19 7.23 -15.72
C ASP A 101 -10.19 7.87 -14.74
N ASN A 102 -10.66 7.09 -13.77
CA ASN A 102 -11.55 7.55 -12.69
C ASN A 102 -10.81 8.22 -11.51
N GLY A 103 -9.49 8.35 -11.58
CA GLY A 103 -8.62 8.88 -10.54
C GLY A 103 -8.09 7.83 -9.54
N GLN A 104 -8.49 6.56 -9.63
CA GLN A 104 -8.11 5.53 -8.66
C GLN A 104 -6.62 5.20 -8.73
N LEU A 105 -5.97 5.06 -7.57
CA LEU A 105 -4.60 4.55 -7.49
C LEU A 105 -4.63 3.03 -7.61
N VAL A 106 -3.95 2.54 -8.62
CA VAL A 106 -3.84 1.11 -8.92
C VAL A 106 -2.39 0.74 -9.20
N VAL A 107 -2.11 -0.55 -9.13
CA VAL A 107 -0.88 -1.14 -9.61
C VAL A 107 -1.16 -1.98 -10.85
N ASN A 108 -0.36 -1.81 -11.89
CA ASN A 108 -0.52 -2.57 -13.12
C ASN A 108 -0.24 -4.07 -12.87
N GLU A 109 -0.93 -4.97 -13.59
CA GLU A 109 -0.67 -6.40 -13.58
C GLU A 109 0.72 -6.75 -14.16
N HIS A 110 1.21 -5.93 -15.10
CA HIS A 110 2.51 -6.15 -15.71
C HIS A 110 3.65 -5.68 -14.79
N PRO A 111 4.71 -6.50 -14.60
CA PRO A 111 5.85 -6.11 -13.79
C PRO A 111 6.52 -4.89 -14.42
N ALA A 112 6.86 -3.91 -13.59
CA ALA A 112 7.60 -2.75 -14.04
C ALA A 112 9.04 -3.17 -14.37
N GLU A 113 9.58 -2.68 -15.50
CA GLU A 113 10.99 -2.89 -15.83
C GLU A 113 11.85 -2.07 -14.85
N THR A 114 12.74 -2.71 -14.08
CA THR A 114 13.65 -2.00 -13.16
C THR A 114 14.43 -0.89 -13.87
N GLY A 115 14.40 0.34 -13.33
CA GLY A 115 15.04 1.49 -13.96
C GLY A 115 14.23 2.15 -15.09
N LYS A 116 13.00 1.66 -15.34
CA LYS A 116 12.01 2.27 -16.21
C LYS A 116 10.66 2.33 -15.49
N GLY A 117 9.86 3.32 -15.83
CA GLY A 117 8.47 3.44 -15.42
C GLY A 117 7.73 4.20 -16.51
N TYR A 118 6.40 4.18 -16.49
CA TYR A 118 5.59 5.04 -17.34
C TYR A 118 5.11 6.26 -16.56
N ASN A 119 4.96 7.36 -17.29
CA ASN A 119 4.69 8.68 -16.73
C ASN A 119 3.31 8.69 -16.07
N GLY A 120 3.27 8.62 -14.74
CA GLY A 120 2.08 8.87 -13.91
C GLY A 120 2.03 10.28 -13.34
N GLY A 121 2.90 11.18 -13.82
CA GLY A 121 3.00 12.56 -13.35
C GLY A 121 3.43 12.65 -11.88
N TRP A 122 4.17 11.66 -11.35
CA TRP A 122 4.50 11.58 -9.93
C TRP A 122 5.49 12.68 -9.50
N GLY A 123 5.34 13.18 -8.29
CA GLY A 123 6.25 14.20 -7.76
C GLY A 123 6.49 14.03 -6.27
N PHE A 124 7.75 14.12 -5.88
CA PHE A 124 8.19 14.13 -4.48
C PHE A 124 8.77 15.52 -4.17
N SER A 125 8.11 16.30 -3.31
CA SER A 125 8.53 17.66 -2.99
C SER A 125 8.64 17.90 -1.49
N GLY A 126 9.49 18.84 -1.09
CA GLY A 126 9.66 19.25 0.31
C GLY A 126 11.00 18.82 0.91
N ASP A 127 11.40 19.57 1.94
CA ASP A 127 12.65 19.39 2.66
C ASP A 127 12.37 18.73 4.01
N GLY A 128 12.95 17.55 4.26
CA GLY A 128 12.77 16.84 5.53
C GLY A 128 12.73 15.32 5.40
N SER A 129 12.39 14.65 6.51
CA SER A 129 12.25 13.19 6.58
C SER A 129 10.95 12.67 5.95
N VAL A 130 9.98 13.56 5.74
CA VAL A 130 8.73 13.31 5.03
C VAL A 130 8.72 14.22 3.82
N LYS A 131 8.58 13.64 2.62
CA LYS A 131 8.32 14.37 1.38
C LYS A 131 6.85 14.34 1.06
N GLU A 132 6.30 15.37 0.47
CA GLU A 132 4.95 15.36 -0.08
C GLU A 132 4.93 14.58 -1.39
N PHE A 133 3.94 13.71 -1.55
CA PHE A 133 3.69 12.95 -2.76
C PHE A 133 2.61 13.64 -3.58
N SER A 134 2.76 13.67 -4.90
CA SER A 134 1.85 14.32 -5.84
C SER A 134 1.72 13.53 -7.14
N SER A 135 0.64 13.75 -7.87
CA SER A 135 0.40 13.20 -9.20
C SER A 135 -0.20 14.27 -10.09
N TYR A 136 0.30 14.43 -11.31
CA TYR A 136 -0.15 15.41 -12.31
C TYR A 136 -0.35 16.83 -11.74
N GLY A 137 0.55 17.25 -10.83
CA GLY A 137 0.53 18.59 -10.23
C GLY A 137 -0.44 18.78 -9.07
N THR A 138 -1.21 17.77 -8.67
CA THR A 138 -2.06 17.83 -7.47
C THR A 138 -1.49 17.00 -6.31
N LYS A 139 -1.76 17.47 -5.09
CA LYS A 139 -1.45 16.80 -3.81
C LYS A 139 -2.71 16.31 -3.10
N GLU A 140 -3.88 16.54 -3.70
CA GLU A 140 -5.16 16.15 -3.13
C GLU A 140 -5.44 14.69 -3.48
N PHE A 141 -5.40 13.86 -2.45
CA PHE A 141 -5.85 12.48 -2.50
C PHE A 141 -7.12 12.35 -1.68
N TYR A 142 -7.89 11.33 -1.99
CA TYR A 142 -9.05 10.98 -1.21
C TYR A 142 -9.27 9.48 -1.22
N SER A 143 -10.14 9.01 -0.34
CA SER A 143 -10.60 7.64 -0.37
C SER A 143 -12.10 7.52 -0.26
N CYS A 144 -12.61 6.46 -0.86
CA CYS A 144 -14.00 6.04 -0.78
C CYS A 144 -14.09 4.65 -0.15
N VAL A 145 -15.16 4.37 0.58
CA VAL A 145 -15.42 3.02 1.10
C VAL A 145 -15.50 2.06 -0.09
N SER A 146 -14.69 1.01 -0.06
CA SER A 146 -14.70 0.02 -1.13
C SER A 146 -15.93 -0.87 -1.03
N ASN A 147 -16.64 -1.03 -2.15
CA ASN A 147 -17.79 -1.95 -2.24
C ASN A 147 -17.42 -3.27 -2.93
N ASP A 148 -16.24 -3.35 -3.54
CA ASP A 148 -15.86 -4.46 -4.41
C ASP A 148 -15.36 -5.68 -3.63
N ASP A 149 -14.92 -5.48 -2.39
CA ASP A 149 -14.47 -6.55 -1.51
C ASP A 149 -14.82 -6.25 -0.03
N PRO A 150 -16.09 -6.49 0.35
CA PRO A 150 -16.57 -6.20 1.70
C PRO A 150 -16.02 -7.14 2.76
N LEU A 151 -15.44 -8.28 2.38
CA LEU A 151 -14.88 -9.25 3.31
C LEU A 151 -13.57 -8.76 3.90
N HIS A 152 -12.71 -8.18 3.07
CA HIS A 152 -11.44 -7.65 3.54
C HIS A 152 -11.48 -6.16 3.92
N GLY A 153 -12.50 -5.44 3.44
CA GLY A 153 -12.79 -4.05 3.80
C GLY A 153 -11.76 -3.07 3.22
N GLY A 154 -11.55 -1.95 3.90
CA GLY A 154 -10.65 -0.90 3.43
C GLY A 154 -11.30 0.12 2.48
N ASN A 155 -10.58 1.21 2.25
CA ASN A 155 -11.02 2.31 1.42
C ASN A 155 -10.09 2.45 0.23
N ASP A 156 -10.65 2.47 -0.98
CA ASP A 156 -9.91 2.66 -2.22
C ASP A 156 -9.40 4.10 -2.30
N VAL A 157 -8.16 4.28 -2.73
CA VAL A 157 -7.48 5.58 -2.78
C VAL A 157 -7.54 6.16 -4.19
N TYR A 158 -7.71 7.47 -4.29
CA TYR A 158 -7.87 8.20 -5.53
C TYR A 158 -7.06 9.51 -5.51
N VAL A 159 -6.61 9.96 -6.68
CA VAL A 159 -6.15 11.33 -6.96
C VAL A 159 -7.35 12.17 -7.38
N PHE A 160 -7.47 13.39 -6.86
CA PHE A 160 -8.50 14.32 -7.34
C PHE A 160 -8.21 14.76 -8.79
N ASN A 161 -9.13 14.46 -9.71
CA ASN A 161 -9.03 14.79 -11.13
C ASN A 161 -10.19 15.68 -11.63
N GLY A 162 -10.82 16.44 -10.73
CA GLY A 162 -11.93 17.35 -11.03
C GLY A 162 -13.29 16.89 -10.50
N LYS A 163 -13.42 15.63 -10.07
CA LYS A 163 -14.60 15.09 -9.37
C LYS A 163 -14.20 14.02 -8.35
N TYR A 164 -15.07 13.77 -7.37
CA TYR A 164 -14.91 12.67 -6.43
C TYR A 164 -15.66 11.43 -6.91
N ALA A 165 -15.11 10.24 -6.63
CA ALA A 165 -15.74 8.96 -6.94
C ALA A 165 -16.91 8.60 -6.00
N CYS A 166 -17.06 9.31 -4.87
CA CYS A 166 -18.14 9.10 -3.90
C CYS A 166 -18.60 10.42 -3.28
N ASP A 167 -19.81 10.42 -2.70
CA ASP A 167 -20.46 11.62 -2.15
C ASP A 167 -19.77 12.19 -0.90
N LYS A 168 -19.14 11.32 -0.11
CA LYS A 168 -18.49 11.66 1.16
C LYS A 168 -17.04 11.14 1.19
N PRO A 169 -16.15 11.74 0.38
CA PRO A 169 -14.76 11.30 0.31
C PRO A 169 -14.01 11.70 1.59
N ASN A 170 -13.16 10.81 2.09
CA ASN A 170 -12.17 11.17 3.10
C ASN A 170 -10.98 11.78 2.38
N LYS A 171 -10.75 13.08 2.52
CA LYS A 171 -9.66 13.80 1.83
C LYS A 171 -8.40 13.82 2.68
N PHE A 172 -7.25 13.68 2.05
CA PHE A 172 -5.94 13.67 2.70
C PHE A 172 -4.83 14.03 1.73
N THR A 173 -3.63 14.26 2.26
CA THR A 173 -2.40 14.26 1.48
C THR A 173 -1.67 12.94 1.68
N ILE A 174 -0.80 12.58 0.74
CA ILE A 174 0.12 11.45 0.91
C ILE A 174 1.51 12.04 1.13
N GLY A 175 2.23 11.52 2.11
CA GLY A 175 3.65 11.78 2.27
C GLY A 175 4.46 10.50 2.16
N ALA A 176 5.68 10.68 1.71
CA ALA A 176 6.67 9.69 1.42
C ALA A 176 7.78 9.78 2.46
N THR A 177 7.94 8.73 3.27
CA THR A 177 9.05 8.60 4.23
C THR A 177 10.10 7.68 3.67
N LYS A 178 11.37 8.03 3.80
CA LYS A 178 12.47 7.17 3.34
C LYS A 178 12.42 5.81 4.04
N GLU A 179 12.59 4.73 3.27
CA GLU A 179 12.76 3.36 3.77
C GLU A 179 14.16 3.15 4.38
#